data_AF-A0A1M5N2F0-F1
#
_entry.id   AF-A0A1M5N2F0-F1
#
_cell.length_a   1.000
_cell.length_b   1.000
_cell.length_c   1.000
_cell.angle_alpha   90.00
_cell.angle_beta   90.00
_cell.angle_gamma   90.00
#
_symmetry.space_group_name_H-M   'P 1'
#
loop_
_entity.id
_entity.type
_entity.pdbx_description
1 polymer ?
#
loop_
_entity_poly.entity_id
_entity_poly.type
_entity_poly.pdbx_seq_one_letter_code
_entity_poly.pdbx_strand_id
1 'polypeptide(L)' 'MSFLADITFMEVALSLVTVGIIERLAVQYLPEDMVGPNGWLLTTSE' A
#
# COMPACT_ATOMS: atom_id res chain seq x y z
N MET A 1 -19.46 -8.51 20.85
CA MET A 1 -19.76 -7.44 19.87
C MET A 1 -18.79 -7.59 18.72
N SER A 2 -19.29 -7.91 17.53
CA SER A 2 -18.46 -8.32 16.39
C SER A 2 -17.83 -7.10 15.72
N PHE A 3 -16.53 -6.90 15.92
CA PHE A 3 -15.73 -5.81 15.32
C PHE A 3 -15.85 -5.74 13.80
N LEU A 4 -16.05 -6.90 13.14
CA LEU A 4 -16.20 -6.98 11.68
C LEU A 4 -17.58 -6.56 11.17
N ALA A 5 -18.59 -6.44 12.05
CA ALA A 5 -19.95 -6.06 11.66
C ALA A 5 -20.14 -4.53 11.54
N ASP A 6 -19.24 -3.74 12.13
CA ASP A 6 -19.26 -2.28 12.06
C ASP A 6 -18.47 -1.71 10.87
N ILE A 7 -17.70 -2.54 10.15
CA ILE A 7 -16.93 -2.10 8.99
C ILE A 7 -17.86 -1.95 7.79
N THR A 8 -17.98 -0.72 7.29
CA THR A 8 -18.82 -0.41 6.13
C THR A 8 -18.07 -0.68 4.82
N PHE A 9 -18.83 -0.95 3.75
CA PHE A 9 -18.26 -1.09 2.39
C PHE A 9 -17.40 0.12 1.99
N MET A 10 -17.83 1.32 2.35
CA MET A 10 -17.11 2.55 2.01
C MET A 10 -15.76 2.64 2.71
N GLU A 11 -15.66 2.19 3.96
CA GLU A 11 -14.39 2.16 4.69
C GLU A 11 -13.39 1.21 4.04
N VAL A 12 -13.86 0.03 3.60
CA VAL A 12 -13.03 -0.94 2.87
C VAL A 12 -12.60 -0.39 1.52
N ALA A 13 -13.53 0.20 0.76
CA ALA A 13 -13.21 0.80 -0.53
C ALA A 13 -12.20 1.96 -0.38
N LEU A 14 -12.40 2.83 0.62
CA LEU A 14 -11.51 3.94 0.90
C LEU A 14 -10.13 3.45 1.35
N SER A 15 -10.04 2.40 2.19
CA SER A 15 -8.75 1.87 2.62
C SER A 15 -7.95 1.31 1.44
N LEU A 16 -8.60 0.61 0.52
CA LEU A 16 -7.93 0.10 -0.69
C LEU A 16 -7.43 1.23 -1.59
N VAL A 17 -8.25 2.27 -1.79
CA VAL A 17 -7.86 3.47 -2.56
C VAL A 17 -6.68 4.18 -1.88
N THR A 18 -6.73 4.36 -0.56
CA THR A 18 -5.66 4.99 0.21
C THR A 18 -4.35 4.21 0.10
N VAL A 19 -4.38 2.89 0.28
CA VAL A 19 -3.19 2.05 0.13
C VAL A 19 -2.63 2.14 -1.28
N GLY A 20 -3.47 2.04 -2.32
CA GLY A 20 -3.00 2.15 -3.71
C GLY A 20 -2.38 3.51 -4.04
N ILE A 21 -2.90 4.60 -3.47
CA ILE A 21 -2.29 5.94 -3.61
C ILE A 21 -0.92 5.98 -2.91
N ILE A 22 -0.84 5.47 -1.68
CA ILE A 22 0.39 5.44 -0.90
C ILE A 22 1.46 4.62 -1.62
N GLU A 23 1.14 3.44 -2.16
CA GLU A 23 2.08 2.63 -2.93
C GLU A 23 2.60 3.38 -4.15
N ARG A 24 1.72 4.05 -4.89
CA ARG A 24 2.10 4.77 -6.11
C ARG A 24 2.98 5.98 -5.81
N LEU A 25 2.67 6.71 -4.75
CA LEU A 25 3.51 7.80 -4.25
C LEU A 25 4.83 7.26 -3.72
N ALA A 26 4.81 6.15 -2.98
CA ALA A 26 6.00 5.55 -2.44
C ALA A 26 6.96 5.13 -3.56
N VAL A 27 6.46 4.47 -4.60
CA VAL A 27 7.28 4.10 -5.78
C VAL A 27 7.87 5.31 -6.49
N GLN A 28 7.10 6.40 -6.64
CA GLN A 28 7.55 7.58 -7.39
C GLN A 28 8.52 8.47 -6.62
N TYR A 29 8.40 8.52 -5.29
CA TYR A 29 9.13 9.49 -4.47
C TYR A 29 10.16 8.86 -3.53
N LEU A 30 10.12 7.54 -3.27
CA LEU A 30 11.16 6.90 -2.48
C LEU A 30 12.42 6.65 -3.32
N PRO A 31 13.60 6.68 -2.69
CA PRO A 31 14.87 6.38 -3.33
C PRO A 31 14.90 5.00 -4.00
N GLU A 32 15.59 4.86 -5.12
CA GLU A 32 15.73 3.59 -5.87
C GLU A 32 16.38 2.48 -5.03
N ASP A 33 17.20 2.82 -4.04
CA ASP A 33 17.74 1.89 -3.05
C ASP A 33 16.71 1.37 -2.04
N MET A 34 15.52 1.97 -1.96
CA MET A 34 14.39 1.51 -1.14
C MET A 34 13.28 0.83 -1.95
N VAL A 35 12.98 1.30 -3.16
CA VAL A 35 11.86 0.82 -4.01
C VAL A 35 12.28 0.26 -5.38
N GLY A 36 13.57 0.19 -5.68
CA GLY A 36 14.11 -0.40 -6.91
C GLY A 36 14.39 -1.90 -6.81
N PRO A 37 15.07 -2.50 -7.81
CA PRO A 37 15.27 -3.95 -7.92
C PRO A 37 15.99 -4.63 -6.75
N ASN A 38 16.74 -3.85 -5.96
CA ASN A 38 17.42 -4.30 -4.75
C ASN A 38 16.87 -3.61 -3.48
N GLY A 39 15.72 -2.95 -3.58
CA GLY A 39 15.11 -2.18 -2.51
C GLY A 39 14.36 -3.05 -1.51
N TRP A 40 14.39 -2.67 -0.23
CA TRP A 40 13.73 -3.40 0.85
C TRP A 40 12.20 -3.43 0.74
N LEU A 41 11.60 -2.41 0.11
CA LEU A 41 10.15 -2.16 0.15
C LEU A 41 9.39 -2.86 -0.99
N LEU A 42 10.01 -2.96 -2.17
CA LEU A 42 9.49 -3.69 -3.33
C LEU A 42 10.61 -4.55 -3.92
N THR A 43 10.96 -5.62 -3.20
CA THR A 43 11.95 -6.58 -3.70
C THR A 43 11.38 -7.32 -4.90
N THR A 44 11.79 -6.92 -6.10
CA THR A 44 11.63 -7.76 -7.29
C THR A 44 12.85 -8.67 -7.35
N SER A 45 12.77 -9.82 -6.69
CA SER A 45 13.75 -10.89 -6.88
C SER A 45 13.61 -11.40 -8.32
N GLU A 46 14.46 -10.92 -9.21
CA GLU A 46 14.87 -11.71 -10.38
C GLU A 46 15.86 -12.80 -9.95
#